data_AF-A0A919PZD7-F1
#
_entry.id   AF-A0A919PZD7-F1
#
_cell.length_a   1.000
_cell.length_b   1.000
_cell.length_c   1.000
_cell.angle_alpha   90.00
_cell.angle_beta   90.00
_cell.angle_gamma   90.00
#
_symmetry.space_group_name_H-M   'P 1'
#
loop_
_entity.id
_entity.type
_entity.pdbx_description
1 polymer ?
#
loop_
_entity_poly.entity_id
_entity_poly.type
_entity_poly.pdbx_seq_one_letter_code
_entity_poly.pdbx_strand_id
1 'polypeptide(L)'
;MAITVLYAEGWRVESAVLDRDGTGERTWNLAVDPDGAEYWRTTSGLQELLHRHGLDVGDLTLAPPASIPVPSRLTDPHDECE
;
A
#
# COMPACT_ATOMS: atom_id res chain seq x y z
N MET A 1 -2.56 13.18 17.21
CA MET A 1 -1.45 12.53 16.50
C MET A 1 -1.96 12.20 15.11
N ALA A 2 -1.31 12.68 14.04
CA ALA A 2 -1.73 12.38 12.69
C ALA A 2 -1.14 11.03 12.27
N ILE A 3 -1.96 10.11 11.78
CA ILE A 3 -1.52 8.82 11.24
C ILE A 3 -1.27 9.04 9.74
N THR A 4 -0.03 8.85 9.33
CA THR A 4 0.32 8.83 7.91
C THR A 4 0.00 7.45 7.36
N VAL A 5 -0.81 7.39 6.30
CA VAL A 5 -1.14 6.17 5.59
C VAL A 5 -0.54 6.24 4.20
N LEU A 6 0.17 5.19 3.81
CA LEU A 6 0.79 5.01 2.51
C LEU A 6 0.13 3.85 1.76
N TYR A 7 0.15 3.89 0.43
CA TYR A 7 -0.50 2.90 -0.43
C TYR A 7 0.39 2.51 -1.62
N ALA A 8 0.30 1.26 -2.08
CA ALA A 8 0.94 0.77 -3.30
C ALA A 8 0.25 -0.52 -3.79
N GLU A 9 -0.17 -0.62 -5.06
CA GLU A 9 -0.71 -1.88 -5.64
C GLU A 9 -1.75 -2.61 -4.75
N GLY A 10 -2.67 -1.86 -4.13
CA GLY A 10 -3.69 -2.42 -3.21
C GLY A 10 -3.23 -2.63 -1.76
N TRP A 11 -1.95 -2.39 -1.47
CA TRP A 11 -1.41 -2.34 -0.12
C TRP A 11 -1.77 -1.04 0.58
N ARG A 12 -1.95 -1.14 1.89
CA ARG A 12 -2.12 -0.02 2.81
C ARG A 12 -1.13 -0.17 3.96
N VAL A 13 -0.23 0.79 4.11
CA VAL A 13 0.78 0.83 5.17
C VAL A 13 0.47 1.99 6.12
N GLU A 14 0.34 1.73 7.41
CA GLU A 14 0.08 2.76 8.42
C GLU A 14 0.86 2.53 9.71
N SER A 15 1.06 3.60 10.49
CA SER A 15 1.62 3.50 11.84
C SER A 15 0.53 3.33 12.89
N ALA A 16 0.66 2.32 13.75
CA ALA A 16 -0.27 2.02 14.83
C ALA A 16 0.45 2.00 16.18
N VAL A 17 -0.16 2.54 17.24
CA VAL A 17 0.37 2.43 18.60
C VAL A 17 -0.30 1.24 19.30
N LEU A 18 0.48 0.23 19.67
CA LEU A 18 -0.02 -1.04 20.20
C LEU A 18 0.94 -1.59 21.29
N ASP A 19 0.38 -2.27 22.29
CA ASP A 19 1.12 -3.09 23.25
C ASP A 19 1.00 -4.58 22.88
N ARG A 20 1.84 -5.02 21.93
CA ARG A 20 1.79 -6.38 21.36
C ARG A 20 2.61 -7.39 22.18
N ASP A 21 3.63 -6.90 22.88
CA ASP A 21 4.59 -7.70 23.65
C ASP A 21 4.39 -7.60 25.17
N GLY A 22 3.39 -6.84 25.64
CA GLY A 22 3.07 -6.68 27.06
C GLY A 22 4.11 -5.84 27.82
N THR A 23 4.88 -5.02 27.10
CA THR A 23 5.94 -4.17 27.67
C THR A 23 5.60 -2.69 27.61
N GLY A 24 4.36 -2.37 27.24
CA GLY A 24 3.84 -1.01 27.10
C GLY A 24 3.61 -0.62 25.64
N GLU A 25 2.83 0.45 25.46
CA GLU A 25 2.48 0.95 24.13
C GLU A 25 3.73 1.37 23.34
N ARG A 26 3.84 0.86 22.11
CA ARG A 26 4.90 1.23 21.17
C ARG A 26 4.32 1.49 19.80
N THR A 27 5.03 2.26 18.99
CA THR A 27 4.68 2.44 17.58
C THR A 27 5.10 1.21 16.78
N TRP A 28 4.14 0.64 16.07
CA TRP A 28 4.26 -0.42 15.09
C TRP A 28 3.88 0.14 13.73
N ASN A 29 4.33 -0.52 12.68
CA ASN A 29 3.82 -0.32 11.34
C ASN A 29 2.98 -1.55 10.96
N LEU A 30 1.88 -1.30 10.28
CA LEU A 30 0.92 -2.28 9.81
C LEU A 30 0.87 -2.20 8.27
N ALA A 31 1.09 -3.32 7.58
CA ALA A 31 0.76 -3.48 6.17
C ALA A 31 -0.49 -4.31 6.13
N VAL A 32 -1.43 -3.84 5.32
CA VAL A 32 -2.57 -4.61 4.90
C VAL A 32 -2.41 -4.82 3.40
N ASP A 33 -2.37 -6.07 3.01
CA ASP A 33 -2.33 -6.54 1.63
C ASP A 33 -3.59 -7.37 1.32
N PRO A 34 -3.81 -7.82 0.07
CA PRO A 34 -4.99 -8.61 -0.29
C PRO A 34 -5.10 -9.96 0.43
N ASP A 35 -3.98 -10.55 0.84
CA ASP A 35 -3.88 -11.85 1.50
C ASP A 35 -3.98 -11.73 3.04
N GLY A 36 -3.67 -10.56 3.62
CA GLY A 36 -3.81 -10.36 5.06
C GLY A 36 -3.20 -9.07 5.62
N ALA A 37 -2.92 -9.10 6.93
CA ALA A 37 -2.33 -7.98 7.64
C ALA A 37 -1.12 -8.42 8.47
N GLU A 38 0.00 -7.73 8.30
CA GLU A 38 1.26 -8.02 8.99
C GLU A 38 1.76 -6.79 9.76
N TYR A 39 2.32 -7.01 10.96
CA TYR A 39 2.84 -5.96 11.83
C TYR A 39 4.35 -6.09 11.99
N TRP A 40 5.07 -4.97 11.88
CA TRP A 40 6.52 -4.92 12.11
C TRP A 40 6.94 -3.61 12.78
N ARG A 41 8.22 -3.53 13.15
CA ARG A 41 8.80 -2.37 13.85
C ARG A 41 9.91 -1.65 13.09
N THR A 42 10.55 -2.31 12.14
CA THR A 42 11.74 -1.78 11.45
C THR A 42 11.46 -1.52 9.97
N THR A 43 12.08 -0.48 9.41
CA THR A 43 11.99 -0.18 7.98
C THR A 43 12.50 -1.35 7.12
N SER A 44 13.50 -2.11 7.60
CA SER A 44 13.99 -3.31 6.91
C SER A 44 12.93 -4.40 6.77
N GLY A 45 12.08 -4.59 7.79
CA GLY A 45 10.97 -5.54 7.71
C GLY A 45 9.93 -5.17 6.65
N LEU A 46 9.61 -3.86 6.54
CA LEU A 46 8.76 -3.36 5.45
C LEU A 46 9.39 -3.63 4.09
N GLN A 47 10.69 -3.31 3.94
CA GLN A 47 11.39 -3.53 2.67
C GLN A 47 11.38 -5.00 2.28
N GLU A 48 11.73 -5.92 3.19
CA GLU A 48 11.70 -7.35 2.89
C GLU A 48 10.30 -7.82 2.48
N LEU A 49 9.27 -7.38 3.19
CA LEU A 49 7.89 -7.71 2.88
C LEU A 49 7.49 -7.17 1.49
N LEU A 50 7.75 -5.90 1.17
CA LEU A 50 7.44 -5.35 -0.15
C LEU A 50 8.19 -6.08 -1.26
N HIS A 51 9.49 -6.34 -1.09
CA HIS A 51 10.31 -7.05 -2.08
C HIS A 51 9.80 -8.47 -2.35
N ARG A 52 9.29 -9.20 -1.34
CA ARG A 52 8.69 -10.53 -1.54
C ARG A 52 7.47 -10.50 -2.47
N HIS A 53 6.78 -9.36 -2.52
CA HIS A 53 5.62 -9.13 -3.37
C HIS A 53 5.94 -8.30 -4.63
N GLY A 54 7.24 -8.06 -4.91
CA GLY A 54 7.69 -7.31 -6.09
C GLY A 54 7.48 -5.80 -6.02
N LEU A 55 7.33 -5.25 -4.81
CA LEU A 55 7.17 -3.83 -4.54
C LEU A 55 8.41 -3.24 -3.88
N ASP A 56 8.58 -1.93 -4.01
CA ASP A 56 9.61 -1.16 -3.35
C ASP A 56 9.02 -0.08 -2.44
N VAL A 57 9.80 0.39 -1.45
CA VAL A 57 9.37 1.50 -0.58
C VAL A 57 9.13 2.79 -1.39
N GLY A 58 9.79 2.92 -2.55
CA GLY A 58 9.58 4.05 -3.46
C GLY A 58 8.21 4.06 -4.15
N ASP A 59 7.52 2.91 -4.20
CA ASP A 59 6.19 2.80 -4.81
C ASP A 59 5.08 3.27 -3.85
N LEU A 60 5.40 3.41 -2.56
CA LEU A 60 4.46 3.86 -1.55
C LEU A 60 4.13 5.35 -1.72
N THR A 61 2.83 5.65 -1.85
CA THR A 61 2.30 7.01 -1.99
C THR A 61 1.30 7.36 -0.88
N LEU A 62 1.20 8.63 -0.52
CA LEU A 62 0.23 9.13 0.48
C LEU A 62 -1.23 9.10 -0.02
N ALA A 63 -1.41 9.02 -1.34
CA ALA A 63 -2.74 8.94 -1.94
C ALA A 63 -3.10 7.46 -2.16
N PRO A 64 -4.32 7.00 -1.79
CA PRO A 64 -4.77 5.70 -2.24
C PRO A 64 -4.71 5.66 -3.77
N PRO A 65 -4.33 4.54 -4.40
CA PRO A 65 -4.40 4.41 -5.84
C PRO A 65 -5.87 4.63 -6.22
N ALA A 66 -6.19 5.83 -6.69
CA ALA A 66 -7.50 6.16 -7.18
C ALA A 66 -7.74 5.18 -8.33
N SER A 67 -8.67 4.23 -8.11
CA SER A 67 -9.15 3.22 -9.06
C SER A 67 -8.40 3.31 -10.38
N ILE A 68 -7.34 2.51 -10.53
CA ILE A 68 -6.56 2.45 -11.78
C ILE A 68 -7.58 2.50 -12.91
N PRO A 69 -7.60 3.56 -13.74
CA PRO A 69 -8.53 3.58 -14.85
C PRO A 69 -8.16 2.35 -15.67
N VAL A 70 -9.06 1.36 -15.70
CA VAL A 70 -9.05 0.32 -16.73
C VAL A 70 -8.75 1.08 -18.01
N PRO A 71 -7.68 0.76 -18.76
CA PRO A 71 -7.39 1.46 -19.99
C PRO A 71 -8.66 1.31 -20.82
N SER A 72 -9.41 2.41 -20.96
CA SER A 72 -10.57 2.46 -21.82
C SER A 72 -10.02 2.07 -23.17
N ARG A 73 -10.34 0.83 -23.52
CA ARG A 73 -10.05 0.14 -24.76
C ARG A 73 -10.01 1.20 -25.84
N LEU A 74 -8.86 1.32 -26.50
CA LEU A 74 -8.64 2.12 -27.69
C LEU A 74 -9.80 1.80 -28.65
N THR A 75 -10.89 2.57 -28.58
CA THR A 75 -11.91 2.57 -29.62
C THR A 75 -11.26 3.37 -30.72
N ASP A 76 -10.82 2.61 -31.71
CA ASP A 76 -10.29 3.00 -32.99
C ASP A 76 -10.89 4.32 -33.52
N PRO A 77 -10.06 5.31 -33.90
CA PRO A 77 -10.54 6.52 -34.56
C PRO A 77 -10.79 6.25 -36.04
N HIS A 78 -11.83 5.49 -36.37
CA HIS A 78 -12.33 5.41 -37.74
C HIS A 78 -13.78 4.92 -37.80
N ASP A 79 -14.73 5.86 -37.74
CA ASP A 79 -15.95 5.77 -38.56
C ASP A 79 -16.54 7.18 -38.71
N GLU A 80 -15.88 7.99 -39.53
CA GLU A 80 -16.56 9.02 -40.30
C GLU A 80 -17.20 8.30 -41.49
N CYS A 81 -18.53 8.20 -41.50
CA CYS A 81 -19.49 7.87 -42.58
C CYS A 81 -20.73 7.29 -41.87
N GLU A 82 -21.93 7.86 -41.86
CA GLU A 82 -22.72 8.53 -42.89
C GLU A 82 -23.80 9.40 -42.24
#